data_AF-A0A011QBT0-F1
#
_entry.id   AF-A0A011QBT0-F1
#
_cell.length_a   1.000
_cell.length_b   1.000
_cell.length_c   1.000
_cell.angle_alpha   90.00
_cell.angle_beta   90.00
_cell.angle_gamma   90.00
#
_symmetry.space_group_name_H-M   'P 1'
#
loop_
_entity.id
_entity.type
_entity.pdbx_description
1 polymer ?
#
loop_
_entity_poly.entity_id
_entity_poly.type
_entity_poly.pdbx_seq_one_letter_code
_entity_poly.pdbx_strand_id
1 'polypeptide(L)' 'MIVVEPRRSDTAAIADLHLPLAPGSDIALYNGLRHVVLGEELERKM' A
#
# COMPACT_ATOMS: atom_id res chain seq x y z
N MET A 1 6.00 6.71 -7.85
CA MET A 1 6.40 5.46 -7.17
C MET A 1 6.05 5.56 -5.69
N ILE A 2 5.28 4.60 -5.19
CA ILE A 2 4.98 4.45 -3.76
C ILE A 2 5.75 3.23 -3.25
N VAL A 3 6.38 3.34 -2.09
CA VAL A 3 7.11 2.25 -1.45
C VAL A 3 6.51 1.98 -0.07
N VAL A 4 6.14 0.72 0.17
CA VAL A 4 5.57 0.26 1.44
C VAL A 4 6.52 -0.75 2.07
N GLU A 5 7.16 -0.37 3.18
CA GLU A 5 8.03 -1.28 3.95
C GLU A 5 8.35 -0.68 5.33
N PRO A 6 8.73 -1.51 6.33
CA PRO A 6 9.01 -1.03 7.69
C PRO A 6 10.23 -0.09 7.78
N ARG A 7 11.22 -0.30 6.92
CA ARG A 7 12.47 0.47 6.89
C ARG A 7 12.40 1.49 5.78
N ARG A 8 13.26 2.51 5.84
CA ARG A 8 13.47 3.43 4.73
C ARG A 8 14.68 2.95 3.93
N SER A 9 14.47 2.12 2.92
CA SER A 9 15.54 1.68 2.01
C SER A 9 15.94 2.77 1.00
N ASP A 10 16.97 2.50 0.20
CA ASP A 10 17.36 3.35 -0.93
C ASP A 10 16.22 3.51 -1.94
N THR A 11 15.39 2.48 -2.14
CA THR A 11 14.20 2.57 -2.98
C THR A 11 13.16 3.52 -2.38
N ALA A 12 12.95 3.47 -1.07
CA ALA A 12 12.07 4.41 -0.36
C ALA A 12 12.63 5.85 -0.37
N ALA A 13 13.95 6.02 -0.46
CA ALA A 13 14.60 7.33 -0.51
C ALA A 13 14.31 8.09 -1.82
N ILE A 14 14.09 7.37 -2.91
CA ILE A 14 13.76 7.94 -4.23
C ILE A 14 12.26 7.81 -4.58
N ALA A 15 11.42 7.36 -3.65
CA ALA A 15 9.98 7.23 -3.84
C ALA A 15 9.27 8.59 -3.67
N ASP A 16 8.20 8.81 -4.43
CA ASP A 16 7.31 9.96 -4.22
C ASP A 16 6.61 9.90 -2.86
N LEU A 17 6.34 8.67 -2.38
CA LEU A 17 5.75 8.39 -1.09
C LEU A 17 6.37 7.13 -0.47
N HIS A 18 6.87 7.24 0.76
CA HIS A 18 7.24 6.11 1.62
C HIS A 18 6.18 5.94 2.70
N LEU A 19 5.53 4.77 2.72
CA LEU A 19 4.56 4.39 3.74
C LEU A 19 5.18 3.33 4.67
N PRO A 20 5.57 3.69 5.90
CA PRO A 20 6.07 2.73 6.86
C PRO A 20 4.95 1.79 7.33
N LEU A 21 5.24 0.48 7.38
CA LEU A 21 4.29 -0.56 7.77
C LEU A 21 4.90 -1.49 8.84
N ALA A 22 4.11 -1.99 9.77
CA ALA A 22 4.59 -2.97 10.76
C ALA A 22 4.93 -4.31 10.08
N PRO A 23 6.02 -5.01 10.47
CA PRO A 23 6.35 -6.32 9.91
C PRO A 23 5.20 -7.32 10.02
N GLY A 24 4.85 -7.99 8.92
CA GLY A 24 3.79 -9.00 8.86
C GLY A 24 2.36 -8.44 8.80
N SER A 25 2.18 -7.13 8.62
CA SER A 25 0.85 -6.50 8.54
C SER A 25 0.37 -6.23 7.10
N ASP A 26 1.01 -6.81 6.09
CA ASP A 26 0.69 -6.66 4.67
C ASP A 26 -0.77 -7.04 4.34
N ILE A 27 -1.32 -8.07 4.98
CA ILE A 27 -2.71 -8.49 4.80
C ILE A 27 -3.69 -7.40 5.28
N ALA A 28 -3.35 -6.68 6.35
CA ALA A 28 -4.21 -5.60 6.83
C ALA A 28 -4.25 -4.45 5.83
N LEU A 29 -3.10 -4.08 5.25
CA LEU A 29 -3.03 -3.08 4.19
C LEU A 29 -3.82 -3.52 2.95
N TYR A 30 -3.63 -4.77 2.50
CA TYR A 30 -4.34 -5.31 1.35
C TYR A 30 -5.86 -5.28 1.57
N ASN A 31 -6.34 -5.73 2.73
CA ASN A 31 -7.77 -5.71 3.06
C ASN A 31 -8.32 -4.28 3.14
N GLY A 32 -7.55 -3.33 3.68
CA GLY A 32 -7.94 -1.92 3.71
C GLY A 32 -8.07 -1.32 2.31
N LEU A 33 -7.07 -1.53 1.45
CA LEU A 33 -7.12 -1.08 0.05
C LEU A 33 -8.28 -1.73 -0.70
N ARG A 34 -8.51 -3.03 -0.50
CA ARG A 34 -9.64 -3.75 -1.11
C ARG A 34 -10.98 -3.18 -0.64
N HIS A 35 -11.13 -2.84 0.64
CA HIS A 35 -12.35 -2.21 1.16
C HIS A 35 -12.62 -0.88 0.46
N VAL A 36 -11.60 -0.04 0.27
CA VAL A 36 -11.72 1.23 -0.46
C VAL A 36 -12.09 1.01 -1.93
N VAL A 37 -11.35 0.14 -2.63
CA VAL A 37 -11.60 -0.14 -4.06
C VAL A 37 -13.02 -0.62 -4.31
N LEU A 38 -13.54 -1.51 -3.46
CA LEU A 38 -14.91 -2.01 -3.57
C LEU A 38 -15.96 -0.99 -3.13
N GLY A 39 -15.68 -0.26 -2.04
CA GLY A 39 -16.61 0.74 -1.48
C GLY A 39 -16.78 1.96 -2.38
N GLU A 40 -15.76 2.32 -3.14
CA GLU A 40 -15.77 3.47 -4.07
C GLU A 40 -16.04 3.04 -5.53
N GLU A 41 -16.44 1.79 -5.78
CA GLU A 41 -16.69 1.23 -7.12
C GLU A 41 -15.52 1.41 -8.12
N LEU A 42 -14.28 1.42 -7.62
CA LEU A 42 -13.06 1.60 -8.42
C LEU A 42 -12.61 0.30 -9.12
N GLU A 43 -13.28 -0.81 -8.84
CA GLU A 43 -12.99 -2.08 -9.49
C GLU A 43 -13.35 -2.04 -10.98
N ARG A 44 -12.43 -2.54 -11.82
CA ARG A 44 -12.73 -2.74 -13.24
C ARG A 44 -13.59 -4.00 -13.38
N LYS A 45 -14.87 -3.81 -13.68
CA LYS A 45 -15.78 -4.90 -14.07
C LYS A 45 -15.39 -5.40 -15.47
N MET A 46 -15.32 -6.72 -15.65
CA MET A 46 -15.07 -7.36 -16.95
C MET A 46 -16.29 -7.22 -17.87
#